data_AF-A0A368JU41-F1
#
_entry.id   AF-A0A368JU41-F1
#
_cell.length_a   1.000
_cell.length_b   1.000
_cell.length_c   1.000
_cell.angle_alpha   90.00
_cell.angle_beta   90.00
_cell.angle_gamma   90.00
#
_symmetry.space_group_name_H-M   'P 1'
#
loop_
_entity.id
_entity.type
_entity.pdbx_description
1 polymer ?
#
loop_
_entity_poly.entity_id
_entity_poly.type
_entity_poly.pdbx_seq_one_letter_code
_entity_poly.pdbx_strand_id
1 'polypeptide(L)'
;MKQIQTLLFFFLFMIDFASTPVSAQSTSDALRNQCLQELRTVLKTEQEWIKVHAAEYLLWIGEPAGVQEVYLEELRQFEKKSPYRIGIWRVLAQASTTPAEKKKWTDQIAAAFADPNGTDRIHAAETLAKLGISPTTVDPEATRKALAGDNRALSLYTLWGATLSDAKSAPANRQKFLDLALARSEETAPRKLGAFIIRRLGGLTTAEWNRLAEAALSEPVSSGLQLNLVHAALVTASPKARQSEPYRLLRIKMLAAKASPALGDQLELATALSEKGIAADLPVLVPMLKHENADVRAGAAYAILKITAKKE
;
A
#
# COMPACT_ATOMS: atom_id res chain seq x y z
N MET A 1 30.12 79.92 -28.43
CA MET A 1 28.64 79.89 -28.32
C MET A 1 28.21 78.43 -28.23
N LYS A 2 27.58 78.03 -27.10
CA LYS A 2 26.83 76.77 -26.86
C LYS A 2 27.69 75.47 -26.98
N GLN A 3 27.61 74.46 -26.12
CA GLN A 3 26.66 74.09 -25.08
C GLN A 3 27.36 73.11 -24.11
N ILE A 4 26.84 73.08 -22.89
CA ILE A 4 27.23 72.31 -21.70
C ILE A 4 27.03 70.80 -21.91
N GLN A 5 27.91 69.96 -21.36
CA GLN A 5 27.47 68.72 -20.69
C GLN A 5 28.45 68.26 -19.59
N THR A 6 27.92 68.31 -18.38
CA THR A 6 28.45 67.89 -17.09
C THR A 6 28.67 66.37 -17.05
N LEU A 7 29.86 65.91 -16.67
CA LEU A 7 30.05 64.51 -16.23
C LEU A 7 30.03 64.48 -14.68
N LEU A 8 28.90 64.03 -14.13
CA LEU A 8 28.81 63.59 -12.74
C LEU A 8 29.30 62.14 -12.64
N PHE A 9 30.30 61.88 -11.81
CA PHE A 9 30.62 60.54 -11.31
C PHE A 9 29.63 60.21 -10.18
N PHE A 10 28.73 59.25 -10.42
CA PHE A 10 27.95 58.61 -9.36
C PHE A 10 28.50 57.20 -9.13
N PHE A 11 29.04 56.97 -7.93
CA PHE A 11 29.37 55.66 -7.40
C PHE A 11 28.06 54.90 -7.12
N LEU A 12 27.80 53.80 -7.84
CA LEU A 12 26.76 52.84 -7.45
C LEU A 12 27.41 51.73 -6.62
N PHE A 13 27.05 51.67 -5.34
CA PHE A 13 27.24 50.52 -4.48
C PHE A 13 26.31 49.39 -4.97
N MET A 14 26.85 48.36 -5.60
CA MET A 14 26.17 47.07 -5.78
C MET A 14 26.22 46.33 -4.44
N ILE A 15 25.08 46.27 -3.75
CA ILE A 15 24.87 45.34 -2.64
C ILE A 15 24.50 43.99 -3.29
N ASP A 16 25.50 43.11 -3.44
CA ASP A 16 25.27 41.71 -3.78
C ASP A 16 24.57 41.02 -2.60
N PHE A 17 23.24 40.84 -2.70
CA PHE A 17 22.54 39.85 -1.88
C PHE A 17 22.92 38.45 -2.38
N ALA A 18 24.02 37.92 -1.84
CA ALA A 18 24.36 36.52 -1.95
C ALA A 18 23.28 35.69 -1.22
N SER A 19 22.25 35.29 -1.96
CA SER A 19 21.31 34.26 -1.52
C SER A 19 22.07 32.93 -1.45
N THR A 20 22.47 32.53 -0.24
CA THR A 20 23.04 31.20 -0.01
C THR A 20 22.02 30.14 -0.45
N PRO A 21 22.39 29.17 -1.31
CA PRO A 21 21.49 28.08 -1.67
C PRO A 21 21.28 27.22 -0.44
N VAL A 22 20.11 27.32 0.20
CA VAL A 22 19.59 26.23 1.03
C VAL A 22 19.53 25.02 0.10
N SER A 23 20.46 24.09 0.26
CA SER A 23 20.68 23.03 -0.74
C SER A 23 19.46 22.11 -0.81
N ALA A 24 19.10 21.66 -2.01
CA ALA A 24 17.99 20.71 -2.22
C ALA A 24 18.07 19.45 -1.34
N GLN A 25 19.28 19.07 -0.91
CA GLN A 25 19.54 17.98 0.03
C GLN A 25 18.89 18.24 1.40
N SER A 26 19.03 19.47 1.94
CA SER A 26 18.45 19.84 3.24
C SER A 26 16.93 19.79 3.23
N THR A 27 16.29 20.12 2.10
CA THR A 27 14.84 20.02 1.92
C THR A 27 14.36 18.57 1.84
N SER A 28 15.14 17.69 1.20
CA SER A 28 14.86 16.25 1.12
C SER A 28 14.91 15.59 2.50
N ASP A 29 15.94 15.90 3.30
CA ASP A 29 16.10 15.36 4.65
C ASP A 29 15.01 15.87 5.61
N ALA A 30 14.61 17.14 5.48
CA ALA A 30 13.49 17.70 6.24
C ALA A 30 12.16 16.98 5.93
N LEU A 31 11.86 16.75 4.65
CA LEU A 31 10.64 16.04 4.25
C LEU A 31 10.65 14.57 4.72
N ARG A 32 11.81 13.89 4.62
CA ARG A 32 11.99 12.54 5.16
C ARG A 32 11.68 12.49 6.65
N ASN A 33 12.26 13.41 7.43
CA ASN A 33 12.06 13.47 8.87
C ASN A 33 10.61 13.77 9.24
N GLN A 34 9.95 14.67 8.51
CA GLN A 34 8.52 14.94 8.68
C GLN A 34 7.68 13.67 8.48
N CYS A 35 7.93 12.91 7.41
CA CYS A 35 7.18 11.68 7.13
C CYS A 35 7.42 10.60 8.19
N LEU A 36 8.66 10.42 8.65
CA LEU A 36 8.96 9.48 9.74
C LEU A 36 8.28 9.89 11.04
N GLN A 37 8.29 11.18 11.36
CA GLN A 37 7.61 11.71 12.54
C GLN A 37 6.10 11.50 12.45
N GLU A 38 5.49 11.68 11.27
CA GLU A 38 4.07 11.41 11.06
C GLU A 38 3.74 9.93 11.33
N LEU A 39 4.47 8.99 10.72
CA LEU A 39 4.27 7.55 10.96
C LEU A 39 4.40 7.17 12.44
N ARG A 40 5.42 7.73 13.14
CA ARG A 40 5.62 7.51 14.58
C ARG A 40 4.52 8.14 15.43
N THR A 41 3.94 9.25 14.99
CA THR A 41 2.82 9.91 15.68
C THR A 41 1.58 9.04 15.54
N VAL A 42 1.23 8.62 14.33
CA VAL A 42 0.09 7.72 14.05
C VAL A 42 0.22 6.41 14.84
N LEU A 43 1.42 5.80 14.88
CA LEU A 43 1.68 4.60 15.69
C LEU A 43 1.34 4.79 17.18
N LYS A 44 1.59 6.00 17.72
CA LYS A 44 1.37 6.30 19.14
C LYS A 44 -0.07 6.69 19.46
N THR A 45 -0.72 7.47 18.59
CA THR A 45 -1.98 8.15 18.91
C THR A 45 -3.23 7.47 18.35
N GLU A 46 -3.12 6.79 17.21
CA GLU A 46 -4.27 6.15 16.57
C GLU A 46 -4.60 4.81 17.21
N GLN A 47 -5.66 4.16 16.75
CA GLN A 47 -6.12 2.87 17.25
C GLN A 47 -6.31 1.87 16.11
N GLU A 48 -6.37 0.59 16.48
CA GLU A 48 -6.76 -0.51 15.61
C GLU A 48 -6.00 -0.56 14.28
N TRP A 49 -6.73 -0.60 13.16
CA TRP A 49 -6.19 -0.81 11.82
C TRP A 49 -5.30 0.34 11.35
N ILE A 50 -5.61 1.58 11.74
CA ILE A 50 -4.78 2.74 11.39
C ILE A 50 -3.40 2.61 12.06
N LYS A 51 -3.37 2.18 13.34
CA LYS A 51 -2.11 1.88 14.03
C LYS A 51 -1.34 0.75 13.34
N VAL A 52 -2.05 -0.30 12.88
CA VAL A 52 -1.46 -1.43 12.14
C VAL A 52 -0.80 -0.97 10.86
N HIS A 53 -1.46 -0.11 10.08
CA HIS A 53 -0.86 0.42 8.85
C HIS A 53 0.42 1.21 9.15
N ALA A 54 0.42 2.10 10.14
CA ALA A 54 1.61 2.86 10.51
C ALA A 54 2.79 1.96 10.95
N ALA A 55 2.51 0.94 11.76
CA ALA A 55 3.50 -0.04 12.18
C ALA A 55 4.08 -0.81 10.99
N GLU A 56 3.22 -1.32 10.11
CA GLU A 56 3.63 -2.03 8.90
C GLU A 56 4.46 -1.14 7.97
N TYR A 57 4.05 0.12 7.76
CA TYR A 57 4.82 1.07 6.97
C TYR A 57 6.22 1.30 7.53
N LEU A 58 6.36 1.50 8.85
CA LEU A 58 7.66 1.64 9.51
C LEU A 58 8.54 0.39 9.33
N LEU A 59 7.97 -0.80 9.48
CA LEU A 59 8.68 -2.07 9.27
C LEU A 59 9.13 -2.21 7.81
N TRP A 60 8.27 -1.91 6.84
CA TRP A 60 8.57 -2.09 5.41
C TRP A 60 9.61 -1.12 4.85
N ILE A 61 9.78 0.05 5.47
CA ILE A 61 10.84 1.01 5.11
C ILE A 61 12.13 0.81 5.90
N GLY A 62 12.20 -0.20 6.79
CA GLY A 62 13.40 -0.50 7.59
C GLY A 62 13.59 0.41 8.81
N GLU A 63 12.52 0.97 9.36
CA GLU A 63 12.54 1.87 10.52
C GLU A 63 11.77 1.25 11.72
N PRO A 64 12.16 0.07 12.23
CA PRO A 64 11.36 -0.74 13.16
C PRO A 64 11.32 -0.23 14.61
N ALA A 65 12.12 0.77 14.94
CA ALA A 65 12.34 1.20 16.33
C ALA A 65 11.03 1.58 17.04
N GLY A 66 10.76 0.94 18.19
CA GLY A 66 9.58 1.19 19.00
C GLY A 66 8.32 0.42 18.58
N VAL A 67 8.32 -0.25 17.42
CA VAL A 67 7.13 -0.95 16.91
C VAL A 67 6.79 -2.17 17.77
N GLN A 68 7.80 -2.98 18.12
CA GLN A 68 7.58 -4.19 18.92
C GLN A 68 7.05 -3.84 20.31
N GLU A 69 7.62 -2.83 20.96
CA GLU A 69 7.24 -2.39 22.30
C GLU A 69 5.79 -1.89 22.33
N VAL A 70 5.40 -1.06 21.37
CA VAL A 70 4.01 -0.59 21.23
C VAL A 70 3.06 -1.77 21.05
N TYR A 71 3.41 -2.75 20.21
CA TYR A 71 2.51 -3.86 19.91
C TYR A 71 2.44 -4.93 21.01
N LEU A 72 3.46 -5.04 21.86
CA LEU A 72 3.38 -5.84 23.08
C LEU A 72 2.44 -5.20 24.12
N GLU A 73 2.31 -3.87 24.14
CA GLU A 73 1.30 -3.16 24.92
C GLU A 73 -0.10 -3.34 24.31
N GLU A 74 -0.26 -3.16 22.99
CA GLU A 74 -1.54 -3.44 22.29
C GLU A 74 -2.02 -4.87 22.55
N LEU A 75 -1.10 -5.85 22.52
CA LEU A 75 -1.43 -7.24 22.84
C LEU A 75 -1.98 -7.37 24.26
N ARG A 76 -1.34 -6.74 25.26
CA ARG A 76 -1.81 -6.79 26.66
C ARG A 76 -3.22 -6.23 26.82
N GLN A 77 -3.59 -5.21 26.05
CA GLN A 77 -4.90 -4.57 26.15
C GLN A 77 -5.98 -5.27 25.31
N PHE A 78 -5.61 -5.81 24.15
CA PHE A 78 -6.55 -6.23 23.12
C PHE A 78 -6.40 -7.68 22.65
N GLU A 79 -5.72 -8.54 23.42
CA GLU A 79 -5.54 -9.98 23.10
C GLU A 79 -6.85 -10.70 22.75
N LYS A 80 -7.97 -10.30 23.37
CA LYS A 80 -9.29 -10.94 23.17
C LYS A 80 -10.15 -10.23 22.12
N LYS A 81 -9.69 -9.11 21.55
CA LYS A 81 -10.48 -8.30 20.62
C LYS A 81 -10.37 -8.86 19.20
N SER A 82 -11.32 -9.70 18.82
CA SER A 82 -11.50 -10.13 17.44
C SER A 82 -12.09 -8.99 16.59
N PRO A 83 -11.64 -8.76 15.34
CA PRO A 83 -10.51 -9.39 14.65
C PRO A 83 -9.16 -8.67 14.84
N TYR A 84 -9.12 -7.60 15.64
CA TYR A 84 -7.93 -6.75 15.81
C TYR A 84 -6.68 -7.52 16.27
N ARG A 85 -6.84 -8.51 17.15
CA ARG A 85 -5.74 -9.36 17.63
C ARG A 85 -4.92 -10.03 16.50
N ILE A 86 -5.55 -10.33 15.37
CA ILE A 86 -4.82 -10.86 14.19
C ILE A 86 -3.86 -9.81 13.63
N GLY A 87 -4.28 -8.54 13.56
CA GLY A 87 -3.43 -7.43 13.17
C GLY A 87 -2.25 -7.23 14.12
N ILE A 88 -2.49 -7.37 15.44
CA ILE A 88 -1.44 -7.32 16.45
C ILE A 88 -0.41 -8.42 16.23
N TRP A 89 -0.85 -9.67 16.11
CA TRP A 89 0.06 -10.80 15.86
C TRP A 89 0.81 -10.66 14.54
N ARG A 90 0.18 -10.10 13.49
CA ARG A 90 0.83 -9.84 12.20
C ARG A 90 1.96 -8.83 12.33
N VAL A 91 1.76 -7.75 13.06
CA VAL A 91 2.82 -6.75 13.30
C VAL A 91 3.93 -7.35 14.14
N LEU A 92 3.61 -8.06 15.23
CA LEU A 92 4.60 -8.73 16.07
C LEU A 92 5.42 -9.78 15.29
N ALA A 93 4.78 -10.53 14.38
CA ALA A 93 5.47 -11.48 13.51
C ALA A 93 6.47 -10.79 12.56
N GLN A 94 6.13 -9.61 12.03
CA GLN A 94 7.01 -8.83 11.15
C GLN A 94 8.12 -8.10 11.93
N ALA A 95 7.84 -7.66 13.17
CA ALA A 95 8.80 -6.98 14.03
C ALA A 95 9.75 -7.93 14.76
N SER A 96 9.46 -9.24 14.78
CA SER A 96 10.26 -10.25 15.47
C SER A 96 11.70 -10.31 14.95
N THR A 97 12.67 -10.31 15.86
CA THR A 97 14.10 -10.36 15.51
C THR A 97 14.66 -11.77 15.44
N THR A 98 13.94 -12.75 16.01
CA THR A 98 14.32 -14.16 16.00
C THR A 98 13.29 -15.02 15.27
N PRO A 99 13.72 -16.15 14.65
CA PRO A 99 12.79 -17.11 14.06
C PRO A 99 11.78 -17.68 15.07
N ALA A 100 12.19 -17.87 16.33
CA ALA A 100 11.33 -18.42 17.38
C ALA A 100 10.19 -17.46 17.76
N GLU A 101 10.48 -16.17 17.95
CA GLU A 101 9.45 -15.16 18.18
C GLU A 101 8.51 -15.02 17.01
N LYS A 102 9.05 -14.97 15.78
CA LYS A 102 8.22 -14.93 14.57
C LYS A 102 7.29 -16.12 14.52
N LYS A 103 7.83 -17.32 14.78
CA LYS A 103 7.07 -18.58 14.78
C LYS A 103 5.92 -18.54 15.79
N LYS A 104 6.15 -18.05 17.02
CA LYS A 104 5.11 -17.90 18.05
C LYS A 104 3.89 -17.15 17.51
N TRP A 105 4.10 -16.00 16.87
CA TRP A 105 3.00 -15.17 16.37
C TRP A 105 2.33 -15.78 15.14
N THR A 106 3.11 -16.37 14.23
CA THR A 106 2.55 -17.06 13.06
C THR A 106 1.76 -18.30 13.45
N ASP A 107 2.16 -19.01 14.51
CA ASP A 107 1.44 -20.16 15.05
C ASP A 107 0.07 -19.73 15.65
N GLN A 108 -0.01 -18.56 16.29
CA GLN A 108 -1.29 -18.04 16.79
C GLN A 108 -2.25 -17.68 15.65
N ILE A 109 -1.73 -17.04 14.59
CA ILE A 109 -2.51 -16.74 13.38
C ILE A 109 -2.99 -18.04 12.72
N ALA A 110 -2.10 -19.02 12.60
CA ALA A 110 -2.41 -20.36 12.09
C ALA A 110 -3.54 -21.05 12.87
N ALA A 111 -3.46 -21.02 14.20
CA ALA A 111 -4.50 -21.59 15.07
C ALA A 111 -5.86 -20.88 14.87
N ALA A 112 -5.87 -19.55 14.73
CA ALA A 112 -7.09 -18.79 14.47
C ALA A 112 -7.72 -19.08 13.09
N PHE A 113 -6.91 -19.44 12.09
CA PHE A 113 -7.40 -19.94 10.80
C PHE A 113 -8.02 -21.34 10.91
N ALA A 114 -7.36 -22.22 11.67
CA ALA A 114 -7.73 -23.61 11.83
C ALA A 114 -9.03 -23.81 12.64
N ASP A 115 -9.36 -22.91 13.57
CA ASP A 115 -10.60 -22.97 14.36
C ASP A 115 -11.83 -22.80 13.45
N PRO A 116 -12.63 -23.85 13.19
CA PRO A 116 -13.73 -23.78 12.23
C PRO A 116 -14.84 -22.80 12.62
N ASN A 117 -14.99 -22.52 13.92
CA ASN A 117 -16.03 -21.68 14.50
C ASN A 117 -15.50 -20.30 14.94
N GLY A 118 -14.21 -20.04 14.75
CA GLY A 118 -13.56 -18.81 15.16
C GLY A 118 -14.02 -17.61 14.32
N THR A 119 -14.18 -16.46 14.95
CA THR A 119 -14.55 -15.19 14.28
C THR A 119 -13.39 -14.56 13.51
N ASP A 120 -12.17 -15.04 13.71
CA ASP A 120 -10.95 -14.48 13.12
C ASP A 120 -10.54 -15.12 11.79
N ARG A 121 -11.17 -16.24 11.40
CA ARG A 121 -10.67 -17.08 10.30
C ARG A 121 -10.38 -16.32 9.02
N ILE A 122 -11.25 -15.37 8.65
CA ILE A 122 -11.10 -14.54 7.45
C ILE A 122 -9.81 -13.70 7.54
N HIS A 123 -9.62 -12.99 8.65
CA HIS A 123 -8.45 -12.13 8.87
C HIS A 123 -7.17 -12.94 9.04
N ALA A 124 -7.27 -14.14 9.63
CA ALA A 124 -6.17 -15.08 9.74
C ALA A 124 -5.75 -15.59 8.35
N ALA A 125 -6.68 -16.00 7.50
CA ALA A 125 -6.41 -16.41 6.11
C ALA A 125 -5.74 -15.29 5.30
N GLU A 126 -6.27 -14.07 5.38
CA GLU A 126 -5.67 -12.90 4.73
C GLU A 126 -4.24 -12.65 5.25
N THR A 127 -4.05 -12.73 6.57
CA THR A 127 -2.75 -12.47 7.21
C THR A 127 -1.72 -13.53 6.85
N LEU A 128 -2.08 -14.81 6.83
CA LEU A 128 -1.20 -15.88 6.37
C LEU A 128 -0.72 -15.60 4.94
N ALA A 129 -1.65 -15.23 4.04
CA ALA A 129 -1.31 -14.89 2.66
C ALA A 129 -0.39 -13.65 2.58
N LYS A 130 -0.67 -12.58 3.35
CA LYS A 130 0.20 -11.39 3.43
C LYS A 130 1.61 -11.71 3.94
N LEU A 131 1.74 -12.66 4.87
CA LEU A 131 3.02 -13.10 5.43
C LEU A 131 3.75 -14.12 4.54
N GLY A 132 3.16 -14.52 3.41
CA GLY A 132 3.74 -15.54 2.53
C GLY A 132 3.62 -16.97 3.07
N ILE A 133 2.74 -17.20 4.03
CA ILE A 133 2.55 -18.50 4.67
C ILE A 133 1.35 -19.18 4.01
N SER A 134 1.57 -20.36 3.44
CA SER A 134 0.50 -21.11 2.80
C SER A 134 -0.37 -21.80 3.86
N PRO A 135 -1.70 -21.58 3.88
CA PRO A 135 -2.60 -22.27 4.79
C PRO A 135 -2.57 -23.78 4.56
N THR A 136 -2.26 -24.25 3.34
CA THR A 136 -2.09 -25.68 3.04
C THR A 136 -0.96 -26.32 3.86
N THR A 137 0.11 -25.58 4.16
CA THR A 137 1.24 -26.08 4.97
C THR A 137 0.97 -26.01 6.47
N VAL A 138 0.02 -25.18 6.87
CA VAL A 138 -0.37 -24.98 8.27
C VAL A 138 -1.42 -26.01 8.69
N ASP A 139 -2.52 -26.09 7.93
CA ASP A 139 -3.61 -27.02 8.16
C ASP A 139 -4.28 -27.36 6.81
N PRO A 140 -3.90 -28.50 6.18
CA PRO A 140 -4.46 -28.91 4.90
C PRO A 140 -5.98 -29.11 4.92
N GLU A 141 -6.54 -29.59 6.03
CA GLU A 141 -7.95 -29.93 6.15
C GLU A 141 -8.81 -28.69 6.36
N ALA A 142 -8.37 -27.76 7.24
CA ALA A 142 -9.00 -26.45 7.37
C ALA A 142 -8.94 -25.67 6.04
N THR A 143 -7.83 -25.76 5.32
CA THR A 143 -7.66 -25.17 3.98
C THR A 143 -8.69 -25.74 2.99
N ARG A 144 -8.78 -27.06 2.87
CA ARG A 144 -9.75 -27.72 1.99
C ARG A 144 -11.18 -27.30 2.29
N LYS A 145 -11.55 -27.26 3.59
CA LYS A 145 -12.88 -26.81 4.05
C LYS A 145 -13.14 -25.33 3.74
N ALA A 146 -12.16 -24.45 3.99
CA ALA A 146 -12.28 -23.03 3.72
C ALA A 146 -12.44 -22.74 2.22
N LEU A 147 -11.75 -23.48 1.35
CA LEU A 147 -11.87 -23.36 -0.10
C LEU A 147 -13.24 -23.82 -0.62
N ALA A 148 -13.78 -24.90 -0.05
CA ALA A 148 -15.06 -25.50 -0.45
C ALA A 148 -16.29 -24.86 0.21
N GLY A 149 -16.12 -24.00 1.22
CA GLY A 149 -17.21 -23.38 1.95
C GLY A 149 -17.81 -22.15 1.26
N ASP A 150 -18.97 -21.72 1.76
CA ASP A 150 -19.75 -20.63 1.17
C ASP A 150 -19.23 -19.23 1.53
N ASN A 151 -18.37 -19.11 2.55
CA ASN A 151 -17.79 -17.82 2.91
C ASN A 151 -16.77 -17.38 1.85
N ARG A 152 -17.23 -16.50 0.95
CA ARG A 152 -16.47 -16.08 -0.23
C ARG A 152 -15.15 -15.41 0.12
N ALA A 153 -15.12 -14.54 1.13
CA ALA A 153 -13.89 -13.86 1.55
C ALA A 153 -12.87 -14.86 2.10
N LEU A 154 -13.29 -15.76 3.00
CA LEU A 154 -12.43 -16.82 3.54
C LEU A 154 -11.86 -17.70 2.42
N SER A 155 -12.71 -18.15 1.49
CA SER A 155 -12.29 -18.99 0.36
C SER A 155 -11.26 -18.27 -0.52
N LEU A 156 -11.48 -17.00 -0.87
CA LEU A 156 -10.57 -16.23 -1.71
C LEU A 156 -9.22 -15.94 -1.04
N TYR A 157 -9.21 -15.56 0.24
CA TYR A 157 -7.96 -15.35 0.98
C TYR A 157 -7.18 -16.67 1.18
N THR A 158 -7.90 -17.76 1.44
CA THR A 158 -7.29 -19.10 1.54
C THR A 158 -6.68 -19.51 0.20
N LEU A 159 -7.37 -19.28 -0.92
CA LEU A 159 -6.87 -19.57 -2.26
C LEU A 159 -5.64 -18.72 -2.59
N TRP A 160 -5.61 -17.45 -2.16
CA TRP A 160 -4.44 -16.60 -2.32
C TRP A 160 -3.24 -17.17 -1.58
N GLY A 161 -3.38 -17.50 -0.29
CA GLY A 161 -2.30 -18.11 0.48
C GLY A 161 -1.82 -19.44 -0.12
N ALA A 162 -2.75 -20.32 -0.52
CA ALA A 162 -2.42 -21.61 -1.13
C ALA A 162 -1.65 -21.47 -2.45
N THR A 163 -1.94 -20.39 -3.21
CA THR A 163 -1.25 -20.06 -4.47
C THR A 163 0.24 -19.76 -4.27
N LEU A 164 0.64 -19.28 -3.09
CA LEU A 164 2.04 -18.88 -2.82
C LEU A 164 2.99 -20.08 -2.69
N SER A 165 2.50 -21.26 -2.31
CA SER A 165 3.32 -22.46 -2.11
C SER A 165 3.38 -23.40 -3.32
N ASP A 166 2.55 -23.18 -4.34
CA ASP A 166 2.42 -24.12 -5.45
C ASP A 166 2.61 -23.42 -6.81
N ALA A 167 3.84 -23.49 -7.31
CA ALA A 167 4.21 -22.93 -8.61
C ALA A 167 3.44 -23.55 -9.78
N LYS A 168 2.90 -24.77 -9.65
CA LYS A 168 2.15 -25.44 -10.71
C LYS A 168 0.73 -24.90 -10.82
N SER A 169 0.03 -24.71 -9.70
CA SER A 169 -1.33 -24.15 -9.70
C SER A 169 -1.37 -22.63 -9.75
N ALA A 170 -0.26 -21.94 -9.47
CA ALA A 170 -0.22 -20.49 -9.41
C ALA A 170 -0.70 -19.77 -10.68
N PRO A 171 -0.33 -20.16 -11.91
CA PRO A 171 -0.87 -19.54 -13.13
C PRO A 171 -2.39 -19.70 -13.24
N ALA A 172 -2.93 -20.88 -12.95
CA ALA A 172 -4.36 -21.15 -13.02
C ALA A 172 -5.15 -20.36 -11.95
N ASN A 173 -4.63 -20.27 -10.72
CA ASN A 173 -5.27 -19.49 -9.67
C ASN A 173 -5.18 -17.98 -9.93
N ARG A 174 -4.06 -17.49 -10.48
CA ARG A 174 -3.96 -16.11 -10.98
C ARG A 174 -5.03 -15.84 -12.03
N GLN A 175 -5.23 -16.74 -13.00
CA GLN A 175 -6.28 -16.56 -13.99
C GLN A 175 -7.67 -16.47 -13.35
N LYS A 176 -7.97 -17.30 -12.35
CA LYS A 176 -9.24 -17.22 -11.59
C LYS A 176 -9.45 -15.86 -10.92
N PHE A 177 -8.41 -15.29 -10.29
CA PHE A 177 -8.53 -13.98 -9.66
C PHE A 177 -8.67 -12.84 -10.67
N LEU A 178 -8.03 -12.96 -11.83
CA LEU A 178 -8.20 -12.01 -12.93
C LEU A 178 -9.64 -12.07 -13.44
N ASP A 179 -10.15 -13.25 -13.77
CA ASP A 179 -11.52 -13.41 -14.27
C ASP A 179 -12.53 -12.94 -13.23
N LEU A 180 -12.31 -13.20 -11.93
CA LEU A 180 -13.14 -12.66 -10.85
C LEU A 180 -13.14 -11.13 -10.85
N ALA A 181 -11.97 -10.47 -10.96
CA ALA A 181 -11.90 -9.01 -10.97
C ALA A 181 -12.67 -8.40 -12.16
N LEU A 182 -12.69 -9.12 -13.30
CA LEU A 182 -13.29 -8.68 -14.56
C LEU A 182 -14.77 -9.07 -14.73
N ALA A 183 -15.29 -9.97 -13.90
CA ALA A 183 -16.66 -10.47 -14.01
C ALA A 183 -17.70 -9.40 -13.63
N ARG A 184 -18.24 -8.68 -14.60
CA ARG A 184 -19.23 -7.61 -14.37
C ARG A 184 -20.56 -8.08 -13.76
N SER A 185 -20.85 -9.38 -13.85
CA SER A 185 -22.01 -10.02 -13.21
C SER A 185 -21.81 -10.28 -11.71
N GLU A 186 -20.57 -10.19 -11.22
CA GLU A 186 -20.24 -10.42 -9.81
C GLU A 186 -20.43 -9.15 -8.97
N GLU A 187 -20.64 -9.35 -7.67
CA GLU A 187 -20.69 -8.27 -6.69
C GLU A 187 -19.35 -7.50 -6.61
N THR A 188 -19.42 -6.22 -6.25
CA THR A 188 -18.23 -5.36 -6.17
C THR A 188 -17.17 -5.89 -5.19
N ALA A 189 -17.55 -6.44 -4.04
CA ALA A 189 -16.60 -6.85 -3.01
C ALA A 189 -15.69 -8.02 -3.44
N PRO A 190 -16.20 -9.15 -3.97
CA PRO A 190 -15.37 -10.20 -4.55
C PRO A 190 -14.48 -9.71 -5.70
N ARG A 191 -15.00 -8.86 -6.59
CA ARG A 191 -14.21 -8.27 -7.69
C ARG A 191 -13.05 -7.43 -7.17
N LYS A 192 -13.31 -6.60 -6.14
CA LYS A 192 -12.29 -5.77 -5.47
C LYS A 192 -11.22 -6.63 -4.82
N LEU A 193 -11.61 -7.72 -4.18
CA LEU A 193 -10.66 -8.69 -3.61
C LEU A 193 -9.84 -9.40 -4.71
N GLY A 194 -10.45 -9.77 -5.84
CA GLY A 194 -9.74 -10.29 -7.00
C GLY A 194 -8.67 -9.33 -7.52
N ALA A 195 -9.02 -8.05 -7.69
CA ALA A 195 -8.08 -7.00 -8.09
C ALA A 195 -6.94 -6.81 -7.07
N PHE A 196 -7.27 -6.81 -5.78
CA PHE A 196 -6.30 -6.76 -4.68
C PHE A 196 -5.33 -7.96 -4.70
N ILE A 197 -5.82 -9.18 -4.93
CA ILE A 197 -4.97 -10.37 -4.95
C ILE A 197 -4.10 -10.38 -6.21
N ILE A 198 -4.63 -10.01 -7.37
CA ILE A 198 -3.85 -9.93 -8.62
C ILE A 198 -2.67 -8.97 -8.50
N ARG A 199 -2.84 -7.80 -7.88
CA ARG A 199 -1.72 -6.87 -7.69
C ARG A 199 -0.61 -7.45 -6.82
N ARG A 200 -0.96 -8.32 -5.86
CA ARG A 200 0.00 -9.01 -4.99
C ARG A 200 0.69 -10.18 -5.69
N LEU A 201 -0.03 -10.93 -6.51
CA LEU A 201 0.51 -12.08 -7.25
C LEU A 201 1.38 -11.67 -8.45
N GLY A 202 1.05 -10.55 -9.10
CA GLY A 202 1.76 -10.09 -10.30
C GLY A 202 1.74 -11.11 -11.44
N GLY A 203 2.74 -11.05 -12.33
CA GLY A 203 2.99 -12.09 -13.33
C GLY A 203 1.93 -12.22 -14.42
N LEU A 204 1.18 -11.16 -14.73
CA LEU A 204 0.25 -11.18 -15.85
C LEU A 204 0.99 -11.26 -17.20
N THR A 205 0.44 -12.03 -18.13
CA THR A 205 0.86 -11.98 -19.54
C THR A 205 0.48 -10.64 -20.16
N THR A 206 1.05 -10.31 -21.33
CA THR A 206 0.69 -9.06 -22.03
C THR A 206 -0.80 -9.02 -22.38
N ALA A 207 -1.38 -10.16 -22.79
CA ALA A 207 -2.80 -10.26 -23.11
C ALA A 207 -3.69 -10.08 -21.88
N GLU A 208 -3.33 -10.71 -20.76
CA GLU A 208 -4.04 -10.56 -19.48
C GLU A 208 -3.98 -9.12 -18.96
N TRP A 209 -2.80 -8.49 -19.03
CA TRP A 209 -2.65 -7.09 -18.63
C TRP A 209 -3.48 -6.15 -19.51
N ASN A 210 -3.51 -6.37 -20.83
CA ASN A 210 -4.36 -5.58 -21.73
C ASN A 210 -5.84 -5.70 -21.37
N ARG A 211 -6.34 -6.91 -21.08
CA ARG A 211 -7.72 -7.13 -20.60
C ARG A 211 -8.00 -6.37 -19.30
N LEU A 212 -7.07 -6.42 -18.35
CA LEU A 212 -7.20 -5.70 -17.08
C LEU A 212 -7.19 -4.18 -17.26
N ALA A 213 -6.28 -3.67 -18.10
CA ALA A 213 -6.17 -2.24 -18.39
C ALA A 213 -7.44 -1.70 -19.08
N GLU A 214 -7.95 -2.40 -20.08
CA GLU A 214 -9.20 -2.04 -20.77
C GLU A 214 -10.40 -2.02 -19.81
N ALA A 215 -10.52 -3.04 -18.96
CA ALA A 215 -11.57 -3.08 -17.95
C ALA A 215 -11.42 -1.93 -16.93
N ALA A 216 -10.22 -1.66 -16.45
CA ALA A 216 -9.95 -0.57 -15.52
C ALA A 216 -10.28 0.82 -16.11
N LEU A 217 -9.98 1.02 -17.40
CA LEU A 217 -10.28 2.27 -18.10
C LEU A 217 -11.79 2.43 -18.34
N SER A 218 -12.49 1.35 -18.69
CA SER A 218 -13.94 1.35 -18.96
C SER A 218 -14.84 1.25 -17.72
N GLU A 219 -14.32 0.82 -16.57
CA GLU A 219 -15.10 0.70 -15.33
C GLU A 219 -15.62 2.07 -14.88
N PRO A 220 -16.93 2.24 -14.60
CA PRO A 220 -17.51 3.50 -14.14
C PRO A 220 -17.00 3.91 -12.75
N VAL A 221 -16.89 5.21 -12.48
CA VAL A 221 -16.51 5.72 -11.13
C VAL A 221 -17.52 5.28 -10.08
N SER A 222 -18.81 5.26 -10.44
CA SER A 222 -19.92 4.89 -9.56
C SER A 222 -19.91 3.42 -9.11
N SER A 223 -19.07 2.56 -9.68
CA SER A 223 -19.03 1.15 -9.27
C SER A 223 -18.28 0.90 -7.96
N GLY A 224 -17.49 1.87 -7.49
CA GLY A 224 -16.63 1.71 -6.31
C GLY A 224 -15.45 0.74 -6.50
N LEU A 225 -15.27 0.20 -7.72
CA LEU A 225 -14.21 -0.76 -8.06
C LEU A 225 -13.10 -0.16 -8.93
N GLN A 226 -13.40 0.92 -9.63
CA GLN A 226 -12.56 1.49 -10.67
C GLN A 226 -11.10 1.67 -10.23
N LEU A 227 -10.85 2.36 -9.12
CA LEU A 227 -9.48 2.62 -8.66
C LEU A 227 -8.75 1.33 -8.25
N ASN A 228 -9.45 0.31 -7.76
CA ASN A 228 -8.83 -0.99 -7.45
C ASN A 228 -8.34 -1.70 -8.72
N LEU A 229 -9.12 -1.67 -9.81
CA LEU A 229 -8.68 -2.20 -11.10
C LEU A 229 -7.54 -1.37 -11.71
N VAL A 230 -7.63 -0.04 -11.63
CA VAL A 230 -6.56 0.86 -12.09
C VAL A 230 -5.27 0.59 -11.35
N HIS A 231 -5.32 0.49 -10.01
CA HIS A 231 -4.16 0.17 -9.19
C HIS A 231 -3.57 -1.19 -9.57
N ALA A 232 -4.40 -2.23 -9.72
CA ALA A 232 -3.93 -3.55 -10.13
C ALA A 232 -3.24 -3.52 -11.51
N ALA A 233 -3.81 -2.82 -12.48
CA ALA A 233 -3.21 -2.64 -13.81
C ALA A 233 -1.87 -1.90 -13.73
N LEU A 234 -1.77 -0.83 -12.93
CA LEU A 234 -0.52 -0.08 -12.76
C LEU A 234 0.59 -0.93 -12.14
N VAL A 235 0.25 -1.75 -11.14
CA VAL A 235 1.24 -2.54 -10.40
C VAL A 235 1.79 -3.69 -11.23
N THR A 236 0.91 -4.34 -11.99
CA THR A 236 1.21 -5.54 -12.79
C THR A 236 1.76 -5.24 -14.19
N ALA A 237 1.85 -3.96 -14.58
CA ALA A 237 2.40 -3.56 -15.87
C ALA A 237 3.88 -3.97 -16.06
N SER A 238 4.12 -4.73 -17.13
CA SER A 238 5.47 -5.05 -17.61
C SER A 238 6.24 -3.79 -18.05
N PRO A 239 7.58 -3.82 -18.13
CA PRO A 239 8.36 -2.66 -18.60
C PRO A 239 7.88 -2.12 -19.96
N LYS A 240 7.53 -3.00 -20.90
CA LYS A 240 6.96 -2.62 -22.20
C LYS A 240 5.58 -1.96 -22.06
N ALA A 241 4.71 -2.52 -21.21
CA ALA A 241 3.38 -1.95 -20.97
C ALA A 241 3.44 -0.53 -20.38
N ARG A 242 4.45 -0.23 -19.56
CA ARG A 242 4.63 1.12 -18.97
C ARG A 242 4.91 2.22 -19.99
N GLN A 243 5.35 1.87 -21.20
CA GLN A 243 5.58 2.81 -22.29
C GLN A 243 4.35 2.99 -23.19
N SER A 244 3.25 2.30 -22.89
CA SER A 244 2.04 2.30 -23.72
C SER A 244 1.05 3.40 -23.32
N GLU A 245 0.21 3.79 -24.27
CA GLU A 245 -0.88 4.74 -24.05
C GLU A 245 -1.87 4.29 -22.96
N PRO A 246 -2.34 3.03 -22.90
CA PRO A 246 -3.18 2.56 -21.80
C PRO A 246 -2.57 2.79 -20.42
N TYR A 247 -1.25 2.59 -20.26
CA TYR A 247 -0.59 2.84 -18.98
C TYR A 247 -0.61 4.33 -18.60
N ARG A 248 -0.38 5.22 -19.56
CA ARG A 248 -0.47 6.67 -19.35
C ARG A 248 -1.89 7.09 -18.92
N LEU A 249 -2.92 6.52 -19.54
CA LEU A 249 -4.31 6.78 -19.19
C LEU A 249 -4.66 6.27 -17.78
N LEU A 250 -4.18 5.07 -17.42
CA LEU A 250 -4.32 4.53 -16.06
C LEU A 250 -3.65 5.44 -15.02
N ARG A 251 -2.47 5.98 -15.33
CA ARG A 251 -1.76 6.94 -14.47
C ARG A 251 -2.58 8.23 -14.27
N ILE A 252 -3.14 8.79 -15.34
CA ILE A 252 -4.01 9.98 -15.25
C ILE A 252 -5.22 9.68 -14.38
N LYS A 253 -5.86 8.53 -14.58
CA LYS A 253 -7.06 8.13 -13.85
C LYS A 253 -6.78 7.94 -12.35
N MET A 254 -5.65 7.32 -12.00
CA MET A 254 -5.21 7.21 -10.61
C MET A 254 -4.97 8.59 -9.98
N LEU A 255 -4.23 9.48 -10.67
CA LEU A 255 -3.92 10.82 -10.15
C LEU A 255 -5.14 11.72 -10.00
N ALA A 256 -6.22 11.47 -10.73
CA ALA A 256 -7.49 12.19 -10.56
C ALA A 256 -8.12 11.96 -9.17
N ALA A 257 -7.81 10.85 -8.51
CA ALA A 257 -8.30 10.54 -7.16
C ALA A 257 -7.87 11.56 -6.10
N LYS A 258 -6.86 12.40 -6.36
CA LYS A 258 -6.44 13.49 -5.46
C LYS A 258 -7.55 14.51 -5.18
N ALA A 259 -8.51 14.62 -6.10
CA ALA A 259 -9.66 15.50 -5.99
C ALA A 259 -10.91 14.76 -5.47
N SER A 260 -10.83 13.46 -5.22
CA SER A 260 -11.96 12.69 -4.69
C SER A 260 -12.20 13.04 -3.23
N PRO A 261 -13.45 13.29 -2.81
CA PRO A 261 -13.81 13.43 -1.40
C PRO A 261 -13.89 12.08 -0.69
N ALA A 262 -13.87 10.95 -1.42
CA ALA A 262 -13.99 9.64 -0.82
C ALA A 262 -12.66 9.22 -0.16
N LEU A 263 -12.70 8.98 1.15
CA LEU A 263 -11.53 8.52 1.92
C LEU A 263 -10.85 7.29 1.28
N GLY A 264 -11.65 6.33 0.82
CA GLY A 264 -11.14 5.12 0.17
C GLY A 264 -10.32 5.39 -1.09
N ASP A 265 -10.69 6.40 -1.88
CA ASP A 265 -9.99 6.77 -3.11
C ASP A 265 -8.64 7.41 -2.81
N GLN A 266 -8.58 8.25 -1.78
CA GLN A 266 -7.34 8.90 -1.34
C GLN A 266 -6.35 7.89 -0.74
N LEU A 267 -6.85 6.91 0.03
CA LEU A 267 -6.05 5.79 0.53
C LEU A 267 -5.54 4.92 -0.62
N GLU A 268 -6.38 4.62 -1.61
CA GLU A 268 -5.98 3.84 -2.79
C GLU A 268 -4.90 4.58 -3.61
N LEU A 269 -5.04 5.91 -3.76
CA LEU A 269 -4.03 6.77 -4.39
C LEU A 269 -2.69 6.70 -3.66
N ALA A 270 -2.67 6.95 -2.36
CA ALA A 270 -1.45 6.92 -1.56
C ALA A 270 -0.77 5.54 -1.65
N THR A 271 -1.56 4.47 -1.56
CA THR A 271 -1.06 3.09 -1.68
C THR A 271 -0.46 2.85 -3.08
N ALA A 272 -1.16 3.24 -4.15
CA ALA A 272 -0.67 3.07 -5.52
C ALA A 272 0.63 3.83 -5.78
N LEU A 273 0.77 5.04 -5.23
CA LEU A 273 1.99 5.83 -5.34
C LEU A 273 3.14 5.28 -4.48
N SER A 274 2.86 4.61 -3.36
CA SER A 274 3.91 3.90 -2.61
C SER A 274 4.56 2.76 -3.42
N GLU A 275 3.78 2.10 -4.28
CA GLU A 275 4.24 0.97 -5.10
C GLU A 275 4.87 1.44 -6.41
N LYS A 276 4.22 2.37 -7.13
CA LYS A 276 4.57 2.78 -8.50
C LYS A 276 4.80 4.28 -8.67
N GLY A 277 4.81 5.05 -7.59
CA GLY A 277 5.09 6.47 -7.64
C GLY A 277 6.54 6.78 -8.01
N ILE A 278 6.72 7.97 -8.57
CA ILE A 278 7.99 8.59 -8.97
C ILE A 278 8.14 9.97 -8.33
N ALA A 279 9.31 10.60 -8.45
CA ALA A 279 9.57 11.93 -7.88
C ALA A 279 8.54 13.00 -8.31
N ALA A 280 8.06 12.95 -9.55
CA ALA A 280 7.02 13.85 -10.06
C ALA A 280 5.65 13.69 -9.37
N ASP A 281 5.41 12.60 -8.64
CA ASP A 281 4.19 12.38 -7.88
C ASP A 281 4.25 13.04 -6.47
N LEU A 282 5.42 13.49 -6.00
CA LEU A 282 5.58 14.10 -4.67
C LEU A 282 4.65 15.32 -4.44
N PRO A 283 4.45 16.24 -5.40
CA PRO A 283 3.51 17.36 -5.21
C PRO A 283 2.05 16.92 -4.98
N VAL A 284 1.68 15.68 -5.33
CA VAL A 284 0.36 15.12 -5.03
C VAL A 284 0.30 14.61 -3.59
N LEU A 285 1.37 14.01 -3.09
CA LEU A 285 1.43 13.37 -1.77
C LEU A 285 1.70 14.37 -0.62
N VAL A 286 2.55 15.38 -0.85
CA VAL A 286 2.94 16.34 0.20
C VAL A 286 1.73 17.04 0.84
N PRO A 287 0.72 17.53 0.08
CA PRO A 287 -0.49 18.09 0.68
C PRO A 287 -1.28 17.09 1.54
N MET A 288 -1.24 15.80 1.20
CA MET A 288 -1.96 14.74 1.93
C MET A 288 -1.37 14.48 3.33
N LEU A 289 -0.15 14.93 3.62
CA LEU A 289 0.42 14.93 4.98
C LEU A 289 -0.37 15.83 5.95
N LYS A 290 -1.22 16.72 5.44
CA LYS A 290 -2.09 17.60 6.25
C LYS A 290 -3.55 17.14 6.25
N HIS A 291 -3.82 15.94 5.75
CA HIS A 291 -5.18 15.42 5.68
C HIS A 291 -5.77 15.18 7.08
N GLU A 292 -7.08 15.38 7.25
CA GLU A 292 -7.74 15.21 8.55
C GLU A 292 -7.68 13.75 9.04
N ASN A 293 -7.80 12.80 8.12
CA ASN A 293 -7.72 11.38 8.41
C ASN A 293 -6.26 10.90 8.55
N ALA A 294 -5.94 10.29 9.69
CA ALA A 294 -4.60 9.82 10.02
C ALA A 294 -4.08 8.69 9.11
N ASP A 295 -4.96 7.83 8.60
CA ASP A 295 -4.58 6.75 7.69
C ASP A 295 -4.13 7.30 6.33
N VAL A 296 -4.76 8.38 5.86
CA VAL A 296 -4.32 9.10 4.65
C VAL A 296 -2.95 9.73 4.86
N ARG A 297 -2.73 10.38 6.02
CA ARG A 297 -1.42 10.95 6.36
C ARG A 297 -0.34 9.88 6.42
N ALA A 298 -0.62 8.75 7.07
CA ALA A 298 0.30 7.61 7.16
C ALA A 298 0.62 7.01 5.78
N GLY A 299 -0.40 6.78 4.95
CA GLY A 299 -0.22 6.28 3.59
C GLY A 299 0.61 7.24 2.73
N ALA A 300 0.36 8.55 2.83
CA ALA A 300 1.12 9.57 2.11
C ALA A 300 2.58 9.63 2.57
N ALA A 301 2.82 9.62 3.89
CA ALA A 301 4.16 9.58 4.46
C ALA A 301 4.94 8.34 4.00
N TYR A 302 4.31 7.16 4.03
CA TYR A 302 4.90 5.93 3.52
C TYR A 302 5.23 6.04 2.02
N ALA A 303 4.32 6.56 1.21
CA ALA A 303 4.54 6.71 -0.23
C ALA A 303 5.70 7.67 -0.54
N ILE A 304 5.77 8.82 0.15
CA ILE A 304 6.88 9.78 0.01
C ILE A 304 8.20 9.10 0.35
N LEU A 305 8.29 8.44 1.51
CA LEU A 305 9.51 7.75 1.94
C LEU A 305 9.96 6.68 0.95
N LYS A 306 9.00 5.93 0.37
CA LYS A 306 9.25 4.94 -0.67
C LYS A 306 9.77 5.55 -1.97
N ILE A 307 9.26 6.71 -2.37
CA ILE A 307 9.69 7.41 -3.59
C ILE A 307 11.09 7.98 -3.40
N THR A 308 11.34 8.67 -2.29
CA THR A 308 12.64 9.33 -2.04
C THR A 308 13.77 8.34 -1.73
N ALA A 309 13.46 7.12 -1.29
CA ALA A 309 14.46 6.06 -1.07
C ALA A 309 14.93 5.38 -2.36
N LYS A 310 14.16 5.46 -3.45
CA LYS A 310 14.59 4.97 -4.77
C LYS A 310 15.61 5.98 -5.30
N LYS A 311 16.91 5.68 -5.15
CA LYS A 311 17.95 6.44 -5.87
C LYS A 311 17.66 6.34 -7.37
N GLU A 312 17.70 7.49 -8.06
CA GLU A 312 17.61 7.56 -9.53
C GLU A 312 18.76 6.81 -10.20
#